data_AF-A0A1G9Z4F8-F1
#
_entry.id   AF-A0A1G9Z4F8-F1
#
_cell.length_a   1.000
_cell.length_b   1.000
_cell.length_c   1.000
_cell.angle_alpha   90.00
_cell.angle_beta   90.00
_cell.angle_gamma   90.00
#
_symmetry.space_group_name_H-M   'P 1'
#
loop_
_entity.id
_entity.type
_entity.pdbx_description
1 polymer ?
#
loop_
_entity_poly.entity_id
_entity_poly.type
_entity_poly.pdbx_seq_one_letter_code
_entity_poly.pdbx_strand_id
1 'polypeptide(L)'
;MSIKLINMKRIKNILLSGIILFPVLASAQDTISISKKDIWQKVSEKNLQLRISEQDYKSAQADYRQSNALFLPDVSVSHTGTSTTNPLMAFGSKLNQEILTSSDFNPALLNEWLLHNY
;
A
#
# COMPACT_ATOMS: atom_id res chain seq x y z
N MET A 1 28.31 76.30 29.98
CA MET A 1 27.99 75.53 28.76
C MET A 1 26.80 74.63 29.09
N SER A 2 25.58 75.04 28.72
CA SER A 2 24.35 74.32 29.12
C SER A 2 23.63 73.81 27.88
N ILE A 3 23.58 72.49 27.74
CA ILE A 3 22.95 71.77 26.64
C ILE A 3 21.43 71.78 26.90
N LYS A 4 20.66 72.42 26.02
CA LYS A 4 19.19 72.51 26.10
C LYS A 4 18.59 71.10 26.01
N LEU A 5 17.93 70.64 27.07
CA LEU A 5 17.21 69.36 27.08
C LEU A 5 16.04 69.40 26.07
N ILE A 6 16.03 68.43 25.17
CA ILE A 6 15.02 68.27 24.13
C ILE A 6 13.70 67.74 24.74
N ASN A 7 12.56 68.23 24.24
CA ASN A 7 11.24 67.96 24.82
C ASN A 7 10.76 66.51 24.58
N MET A 8 10.51 65.74 25.64
CA MET A 8 10.15 64.30 25.61
C MET A 8 8.94 63.96 24.73
N LYS A 9 7.96 64.86 24.57
CA LYS A 9 6.80 64.63 23.68
C LYS A 9 7.20 64.59 22.20
N ARG A 10 8.17 65.42 21.80
CA ARG A 10 8.69 65.42 20.42
C ARG A 10 9.51 64.16 20.13
N ILE A 11 10.26 63.66 21.11
CA ILE A 11 11.00 62.39 20.99
C ILE A 11 10.05 61.21 20.78
N LYS A 12 8.96 61.12 21.56
CA LYS A 12 7.94 60.07 21.40
C LYS A 12 7.32 60.09 20.00
N ASN A 13 7.01 61.27 19.46
CA ASN A 13 6.41 61.39 18.13
C ASN A 13 7.37 60.99 17.01
N ILE A 14 8.66 61.31 17.14
CA ILE A 14 9.70 60.88 16.19
C ILE A 14 9.88 59.36 16.23
N LEU A 15 9.95 58.76 17.42
CA LEU A 15 10.04 57.31 17.58
C LEU A 15 8.81 56.59 17.00
N LEU A 16 7.61 57.12 17.27
CA LEU A 16 6.36 56.54 16.73
C LEU A 16 6.32 56.62 15.20
N SER A 17 6.73 57.75 14.61
CA SER A 17 6.82 57.89 13.16
C SER A 17 7.84 56.94 12.54
N GLY A 18 8.98 56.71 13.21
CA GLY A 18 10.01 55.77 12.75
C GLY A 18 9.51 54.32 12.74
N ILE A 19 8.73 53.92 13.74
CA ILE A 19 8.12 52.58 13.81
C ILE A 19 7.09 52.39 12.69
N ILE A 20 6.29 53.42 12.39
CA ILE A 20 5.27 53.35 11.33
C ILE A 20 5.90 53.30 9.92
N LEU A 21 7.06 53.91 9.71
CA LEU A 21 7.76 53.93 8.42
C LEU A 21 8.68 52.70 8.22
N PHE A 22 8.99 51.95 9.27
CA PHE A 22 9.84 50.75 9.21
C PHE A 22 9.39 49.66 8.21
N PRO A 23 8.09 49.32 8.05
CA PRO A 23 7.69 48.26 7.12
C PRO A 23 7.85 48.62 5.64
N VAL A 24 8.05 49.89 5.27
CA VAL A 24 8.23 50.31 3.86
C VAL A 24 9.59 49.88 3.31
N LEU A 25 10.59 49.70 4.17
CA LEU A 25 11.93 49.22 3.79
C LEU A 25 12.04 47.69 3.76
N ALA A 26 11.03 46.97 4.25
CA ALA A 26 11.02 45.52 4.27
C ALA A 26 10.45 44.96 2.96
N SER A 27 11.33 44.56 2.04
CA SER A 27 10.93 43.71 0.90
C SER A 27 10.69 42.29 1.40
N ALA A 28 9.48 42.01 1.87
CA ALA A 28 9.11 40.71 2.46
C ALA A 28 8.57 39.68 1.45
N GLN A 29 8.50 40.03 0.16
CA GLN A 29 7.89 39.15 -0.85
C GLN A 29 8.98 38.45 -1.68
N ASP A 30 9.18 37.16 -1.40
CA ASP A 30 9.91 36.27 -2.31
C ASP A 30 9.06 36.07 -3.58
N THR A 31 9.31 36.90 -4.59
CA THR A 31 8.68 36.75 -5.90
C THR A 31 9.45 35.72 -6.70
N ILE A 32 8.87 34.54 -6.84
CA ILE A 32 9.43 33.49 -7.69
C ILE A 32 9.02 33.82 -9.13
N SER A 33 9.99 34.26 -9.94
CA SER A 33 9.78 34.39 -11.38
C SER A 33 9.58 33.00 -11.97
N ILE A 34 8.39 32.74 -12.52
CA ILE A 34 8.03 31.46 -13.13
C ILE A 34 7.67 31.68 -14.59
N SER A 35 8.27 30.89 -15.49
CA SER A 35 7.91 30.93 -16.90
C SER A 35 6.68 30.06 -17.16
N LYS A 36 5.96 30.31 -18.28
CA LYS A 36 4.85 29.44 -18.70
C LYS A 36 5.30 27.98 -18.87
N LYS A 37 6.54 27.75 -19.31
CA LYS A 37 7.12 26.41 -19.45
C LYS A 37 7.23 25.70 -18.11
N ASP A 38 7.67 26.41 -17.07
CA ASP A 38 7.83 25.85 -15.72
C ASP A 38 6.48 25.47 -15.10
N ILE A 39 5.41 26.22 -15.42
CA ILE A 39 4.05 25.88 -15.00
C ILE A 39 3.62 24.56 -15.63
N TRP A 40 3.76 24.40 -16.95
CA TRP A 40 3.38 23.16 -17.64
C TRP A 40 4.15 21.95 -17.13
N GLN A 41 5.46 22.10 -16.90
CA GLN A 41 6.27 21.03 -16.34
C GLN A 41 5.79 20.65 -14.92
N LYS A 42 5.62 21.63 -14.03
CA LYS A 42 5.13 21.38 -12.66
C LYS A 42 3.74 20.79 -12.62
N VAL A 43 2.84 21.23 -13.50
CA VAL A 43 1.48 20.68 -13.61
C VAL A 43 1.54 19.24 -14.11
N SER A 44 2.30 18.95 -15.16
CA SER A 44 2.42 17.58 -15.66
C SER A 44 2.98 16.61 -14.62
N GLU A 45 3.93 17.05 -13.78
CA GLU A 45 4.58 16.19 -12.79
C GLU A 45 3.81 16.09 -11.46
N LYS A 46 3.16 17.18 -11.01
CA LYS A 46 2.63 17.29 -9.65
C LYS A 46 1.11 17.44 -9.58
N ASN A 47 0.40 17.54 -10.70
CA ASN A 47 -1.05 17.65 -10.68
C ASN A 47 -1.68 16.32 -10.23
N LEU A 48 -2.32 16.35 -9.07
CA LEU A 48 -2.97 15.18 -8.48
C LEU A 48 -4.12 14.65 -9.33
N GLN A 49 -4.83 15.51 -10.05
CA GLN A 49 -5.92 15.11 -10.94
C GLN A 49 -5.41 14.33 -12.15
N LEU A 50 -4.27 14.71 -12.72
CA LEU A 50 -3.61 13.92 -13.77
C LEU A 50 -3.18 12.54 -13.23
N ARG A 51 -2.64 12.50 -12.01
CA ARG A 51 -2.24 11.23 -11.37
C ARG A 51 -3.43 10.32 -11.08
N ILE A 52 -4.55 10.89 -10.64
CA ILE A 52 -5.81 10.16 -10.45
C ILE A 52 -6.27 9.60 -11.79
N SER A 53 -6.33 10.43 -12.83
CA SER A 53 -6.73 9.98 -14.18
C SER A 53 -5.83 8.88 -14.75
N GLU A 54 -4.51 8.95 -14.50
CA GLU A 54 -3.57 7.88 -14.90
C GLU A 54 -3.86 6.57 -14.16
N GLN A 55 -4.20 6.65 -12.87
CA GLN A 55 -4.52 5.49 -12.07
C GLN A 55 -5.88 4.89 -12.46
N ASP A 56 -6.88 5.71 -12.76
CA ASP A 56 -8.19 5.27 -13.26
C ASP A 56 -8.03 4.53 -14.59
N TYR A 57 -7.19 5.04 -15.49
CA TYR A 57 -6.85 4.36 -16.74
C TYR A 57 -6.18 2.99 -16.50
N LYS A 58 -5.21 2.92 -15.57
CA LYS A 58 -4.57 1.64 -15.20
C LYS A 58 -5.57 0.64 -14.62
N SER A 59 -6.51 1.11 -13.79
CA SER A 59 -7.59 0.28 -13.24
C SER A 59 -8.47 -0.28 -14.36
N ALA A 60 -8.97 0.57 -15.25
CA ALA A 60 -9.78 0.15 -16.38
C ALA A 60 -9.04 -0.83 -17.32
N GLN A 61 -7.73 -0.61 -17.54
CA GLN A 61 -6.90 -1.55 -18.29
C GLN A 61 -6.76 -2.91 -17.59
N ALA A 62 -6.63 -2.93 -16.26
CA ALA A 62 -6.58 -4.16 -15.48
C ALA A 62 -7.91 -4.92 -15.54
N ASP A 63 -9.04 -4.22 -15.39
CA ASP A 63 -10.40 -4.80 -15.49
C ASP A 63 -10.64 -5.40 -16.88
N TYR A 64 -10.18 -4.73 -17.94
CA TYR A 64 -10.20 -5.25 -19.30
C TYR A 64 -9.39 -6.55 -19.44
N ARG A 65 -8.16 -6.55 -18.92
CA ARG A 65 -7.28 -7.74 -18.96
C ARG A 65 -7.85 -8.90 -18.16
N GLN A 66 -8.42 -8.64 -16.99
CA GLN A 66 -9.09 -9.63 -16.15
C GLN A 66 -10.28 -10.25 -16.89
N SER A 67 -11.11 -9.41 -17.52
CA SER A 67 -12.25 -9.88 -18.31
C SER A 67 -11.79 -10.72 -19.52
N ASN A 68 -10.71 -10.31 -20.18
CA ASN A 68 -10.14 -11.07 -21.30
C ASN A 68 -9.50 -12.40 -20.85
N ALA A 69 -8.95 -12.46 -19.64
CA ALA A 69 -8.38 -13.68 -19.08
C ALA A 69 -9.42 -14.80 -18.88
N LEU A 70 -10.72 -14.47 -18.78
CA LEU A 70 -11.80 -15.48 -18.70
C LEU A 70 -11.89 -16.38 -19.95
N PHE A 71 -11.35 -15.93 -21.09
CA PHE A 71 -11.31 -16.70 -22.33
C PHE A 71 -9.98 -17.44 -22.53
N LEU A 72 -9.04 -17.28 -21.61
CA LEU A 72 -7.74 -17.95 -21.67
C LEU A 72 -7.75 -19.18 -20.75
N PRO A 73 -7.05 -20.26 -21.13
CA PRO A 73 -6.84 -21.38 -20.22
C PRO A 73 -6.09 -20.94 -18.96
N ASP A 74 -6.55 -21.38 -17.79
CA ASP A 74 -5.82 -21.25 -16.53
C ASP A 74 -4.94 -22.49 -16.32
N VAL A 75 -3.67 -22.27 -15.98
CA VAL A 75 -2.68 -23.33 -15.75
C VAL A 75 -2.14 -23.18 -14.34
N SER A 76 -2.52 -24.12 -13.46
CA SER A 76 -2.03 -24.20 -12.09
C SER A 76 -1.42 -25.59 -11.81
N VAL A 77 -0.42 -25.62 -10.93
CA VAL A 77 0.22 -26.85 -10.48
C VAL A 77 -0.07 -27.01 -8.99
N SER A 78 -0.69 -28.13 -8.62
CA SER A 78 -0.97 -28.49 -7.23
C SER A 78 -0.65 -29.96 -6.98
N HIS A 79 -0.38 -30.31 -5.71
CA HIS A 79 -0.15 -31.67 -5.28
C HIS A 79 -0.87 -31.92 -3.96
N THR A 80 -1.57 -33.05 -3.85
CA THR A 80 -2.26 -33.47 -2.63
C THR A 80 -1.71 -34.82 -2.22
N GLY A 81 -1.28 -34.92 -0.95
CA GLY A 81 -0.83 -36.16 -0.34
C GLY A 81 -1.49 -36.36 1.01
N THR A 82 -1.89 -37.60 1.30
CA THR A 82 -2.52 -37.98 2.57
C THR A 82 -1.73 -39.13 3.18
N SER A 83 -1.37 -39.02 4.46
CA SER A 83 -0.75 -40.10 5.22
C SER A 83 -1.63 -40.47 6.40
N THR A 84 -1.80 -41.76 6.64
CA THR A 84 -2.55 -42.26 7.79
C THR A 84 -1.90 -43.51 8.35
N THR A 85 -1.86 -43.59 9.68
CA THR A 85 -1.47 -44.78 10.43
C THR A 85 -2.70 -45.61 10.87
N ASN A 86 -3.92 -45.15 10.57
CA ASN A 86 -5.14 -45.90 10.88
C ASN A 86 -5.30 -47.05 9.85
N PRO A 87 -5.31 -48.32 10.29
CA PRO A 87 -5.32 -49.46 9.38
C PRO A 87 -6.58 -49.53 8.52
N LEU A 88 -7.74 -49.09 9.02
CA LEU A 88 -8.98 -49.04 8.24
C LEU A 88 -8.94 -47.97 7.16
N MET A 89 -8.40 -46.78 7.48
CA MET A 89 -8.24 -45.72 6.48
C MET A 89 -7.16 -46.07 5.45
N ALA A 90 -6.07 -46.71 5.87
CA ALA A 90 -5.03 -47.21 4.98
C ALA A 90 -5.58 -48.30 4.04
N PHE A 91 -6.35 -49.26 4.57
CA PHE A 91 -7.02 -50.29 3.78
C PHE A 91 -7.99 -49.68 2.76
N GLY A 92 -8.88 -48.77 3.19
CA GLY A 92 -9.82 -48.10 2.29
C GLY A 92 -9.12 -47.27 1.21
N SER A 93 -7.99 -46.63 1.52
CA SER A 93 -7.19 -45.89 0.54
C SER A 93 -6.51 -46.82 -0.48
N LYS A 94 -5.94 -47.95 -0.04
CA LYS A 94 -5.38 -48.98 -0.94
C LYS A 94 -6.46 -49.62 -1.81
N LEU A 95 -7.65 -49.84 -1.25
CA LEU A 95 -8.82 -50.37 -1.97
C LEU A 95 -9.23 -49.43 -3.10
N ASN A 96 -9.37 -48.12 -2.83
CA ASN A 96 -9.71 -47.12 -3.84
C ASN A 96 -8.64 -46.96 -4.94
N GLN A 97 -7.41 -47.36 -4.64
CA GLN A 97 -6.29 -47.36 -5.58
C GLN A 97 -6.11 -48.71 -6.30
N GLU A 98 -6.90 -49.73 -5.96
CA GLU A 98 -6.81 -51.09 -6.51
C GLU A 98 -5.44 -51.78 -6.32
N ILE A 99 -4.69 -51.40 -5.29
CA ILE A 99 -3.34 -51.93 -5.00
C ILE A 99 -3.33 -52.97 -3.86
N LEU A 100 -4.49 -53.53 -3.53
CA LEU A 100 -4.61 -54.51 -2.46
C LEU A 100 -3.94 -55.84 -2.83
N THR A 101 -3.26 -56.43 -1.86
CA THR A 101 -2.81 -57.82 -1.92
C THR A 101 -3.64 -58.68 -0.97
N SER A 102 -3.58 -60.01 -1.12
CA SER A 102 -4.29 -60.94 -0.22
C SER A 102 -3.89 -60.76 1.26
N SER A 103 -2.68 -60.24 1.54
CA SER A 103 -2.25 -59.95 2.92
C SER A 103 -2.93 -58.73 3.55
N ASP A 104 -3.46 -57.80 2.75
CA ASP A 104 -4.16 -56.60 3.25
C ASP A 104 -5.54 -56.93 3.87
N PHE A 105 -6.06 -58.14 3.63
CA PHE A 105 -7.33 -58.62 4.20
C PHE A 105 -7.18 -59.30 5.57
N ASN A 106 -6.03 -59.16 6.25
CA ASN A 106 -5.81 -59.77 7.56
C ASN A 106 -6.72 -59.13 8.63
N PRO A 107 -7.74 -59.84 9.16
CA PRO A 107 -8.67 -59.26 10.12
C PRO A 107 -8.01 -58.84 11.44
N ALA A 108 -6.89 -59.45 11.81
CA ALA A 108 -6.15 -59.09 13.03
C ALA A 108 -5.49 -57.70 12.89
N LEU A 109 -5.02 -57.34 11.69
CA LEU A 109 -4.40 -56.03 11.41
C LEU A 109 -5.43 -54.93 11.17
N LEU A 110 -6.57 -55.28 10.54
CA LEU A 110 -7.65 -54.33 10.29
C LEU A 110 -8.34 -53.89 11.59
N ASN A 111 -8.45 -54.79 12.56
CA ASN A 111 -9.12 -54.54 13.84
C ASN A 111 -8.16 -54.09 14.96
N GLU A 112 -6.86 -53.92 14.68
CA GLU A 112 -5.84 -53.71 15.71
C GLU A 112 -6.10 -52.44 16.56
N TRP A 113 -6.66 -51.39 15.94
CA TRP A 113 -7.05 -50.15 16.65
C TRP A 113 -8.18 -50.36 17.68
N LEU A 114 -9.02 -51.40 17.51
CA LEU A 114 -10.10 -51.74 18.45
C LEU A 114 -9.59 -52.43 19.73
N LEU A 115 -8.42 -53.07 19.66
CA LEU A 115 -7.87 -53.88 20.77
C LEU A 115 -6.95 -53.10 21.72
N HIS A 116 -6.54 -51.88 21.34
CA HIS A 116 -5.60 -51.06 22.11
C HIS A 116 -6.25 -49.93 22.93
N ASN A 117 -7.59 -49.80 22.87
CA ASN A 117 -8.37 -48.77 23.57
C ASN A 117 -9.35 -49.33 24.62
N TYR A 118 -9.17 -50.59 25.01
CA TYR A 118 -9.85 -51.25 26.14
C TYR A 118 -8.84 -51.99 27.00
#